data_AF-A0A817Y435-F1
#
_entry.id   AF-A0A817Y435-F1
#
_cell.length_a   1.000
_cell.length_b   1.000
_cell.length_c   1.000
_cell.angle_alpha   90.00
_cell.angle_beta   90.00
_cell.angle_gamma   90.00
#
_symmetry.space_group_name_H-M   'P 1'
#
loop_
_entity.id
_entity.type
_entity.pdbx_description
1 polymer ?
#
loop_
_entity_poly.entity_id
_entity_poly.type
_entity_poly.pdbx_seq_one_letter_code
_entity_poly.pdbx_strand_id
1 'polypeptide(L)'
;MVVERRLRATDVQINRMVKFRRAHPHVSVFDVLYDDLVEQPIDTVHHIYDHFGLTWSEDFEQAMLTWLRDNPQGKQGRNTYTLEEFGLTHDEIEQRYDDYNRMFLSPRESSKIEAATTKNEISAPRKNDVVRNSSE
;
A
#
# COMPACT_ATOMS: atom_id res chain seq x y z
N MET A 1 -23.92 -11.04 -2.04
CA MET A 1 -23.46 -12.02 -3.07
C MET A 1 -22.19 -11.60 -3.80
N VAL A 2 -22.01 -10.30 -4.16
CA VAL A 2 -20.79 -9.81 -4.85
C VAL A 2 -19.59 -9.64 -3.90
N VAL A 3 -19.80 -9.03 -2.72
CA VAL A 3 -18.75 -8.81 -1.69
C VAL A 3 -18.09 -10.13 -1.30
N GLU A 4 -18.89 -11.13 -0.93
CA GLU A 4 -18.43 -12.48 -0.62
C GLU A 4 -17.60 -13.14 -1.73
N ARG A 5 -18.00 -12.97 -2.98
CA ARG A 5 -17.22 -13.49 -4.11
C ARG A 5 -15.87 -12.76 -4.22
N ARG A 6 -15.85 -11.45 -3.97
CA ARG A 6 -14.61 -10.65 -3.99
C ARG A 6 -13.68 -11.04 -2.86
N LEU A 7 -14.18 -11.18 -1.64
CA LEU A 7 -13.41 -11.64 -0.49
C LEU A 7 -12.82 -13.03 -0.75
N ARG A 8 -13.61 -13.98 -1.24
CA ARG A 8 -13.08 -15.31 -1.64
C ARG A 8 -11.95 -15.22 -2.67
N ALA A 9 -12.06 -14.32 -3.64
CA ALA A 9 -11.01 -14.14 -4.63
C ALA A 9 -9.73 -13.54 -4.00
N THR A 10 -9.87 -12.62 -3.05
CA THR A 10 -8.75 -12.07 -2.28
C THR A 10 -8.11 -13.14 -1.41
N ASP A 11 -8.91 -13.94 -0.70
CA ASP A 11 -8.43 -15.07 0.11
C ASP A 11 -7.56 -16.02 -0.70
N VAL A 12 -8.04 -16.42 -1.90
CA VAL A 12 -7.31 -17.33 -2.77
C VAL A 12 -5.97 -16.73 -3.22
N GLN A 13 -5.94 -15.44 -3.53
CA GLN A 13 -4.71 -14.77 -3.96
C GLN A 13 -3.69 -14.69 -2.81
N ILE A 14 -4.09 -14.17 -1.66
CA ILE A 14 -3.22 -14.02 -0.49
C ILE A 14 -2.72 -15.39 -0.03
N ASN A 15 -3.60 -16.38 0.12
CA ASN A 15 -3.22 -17.71 0.59
C ASN A 15 -2.26 -18.41 -0.38
N ARG A 16 -2.47 -18.26 -1.70
CA ARG A 16 -1.54 -18.83 -2.69
C ARG A 16 -0.17 -18.16 -2.64
N MET A 17 -0.14 -16.84 -2.54
CA MET A 17 1.09 -16.07 -2.42
C MET A 17 1.85 -16.44 -1.13
N VAL A 18 1.20 -16.41 0.03
CA VAL A 18 1.81 -16.79 1.33
C VAL A 18 2.33 -18.23 1.28
N LYS A 19 1.54 -19.17 0.74
CA LYS A 19 1.96 -20.57 0.58
C LYS A 19 3.18 -20.69 -0.32
N PHE A 20 3.21 -19.96 -1.43
CA PHE A 20 4.37 -19.94 -2.33
C PHE A 20 5.62 -19.39 -1.63
N ARG A 21 5.52 -18.24 -0.95
CA ARG A 21 6.62 -17.59 -0.21
C ARG A 21 7.20 -18.52 0.85
N ARG A 22 6.34 -19.20 1.62
CA ARG A 22 6.76 -20.17 2.65
C ARG A 22 7.43 -21.43 2.05
N ALA A 23 6.94 -21.91 0.92
CA ALA A 23 7.48 -23.11 0.26
C ALA A 23 8.77 -22.86 -0.53
N HIS A 24 9.05 -21.61 -0.92
CA HIS A 24 10.19 -21.25 -1.75
C HIS A 24 11.02 -20.11 -1.13
N PRO A 25 11.62 -20.32 0.05
CA PRO A 25 12.43 -19.28 0.71
C PRO A 25 13.70 -18.89 -0.07
N HIS A 26 14.09 -19.71 -1.06
CA HIS A 26 15.23 -19.46 -1.94
C HIS A 26 14.89 -18.55 -3.13
N VAL A 27 13.61 -18.31 -3.41
CA VAL A 27 13.20 -17.41 -4.50
C VAL A 27 13.32 -15.98 -3.99
N SER A 28 14.19 -15.20 -4.62
CA SER A 28 14.35 -13.78 -4.30
C SER A 28 13.10 -13.01 -4.68
N VAL A 29 12.49 -12.34 -3.70
CA VAL A 29 11.35 -11.44 -3.90
C VAL A 29 11.54 -10.28 -2.94
N PHE A 30 11.39 -9.07 -3.46
CA PHE A 30 11.40 -7.84 -2.70
C PHE A 30 9.95 -7.38 -2.45
N ASP A 31 9.58 -7.22 -1.18
CA ASP A 31 8.23 -6.80 -0.78
C ASP A 31 8.22 -5.27 -0.60
N VAL A 32 7.40 -4.57 -1.39
CA VAL A 32 7.20 -3.12 -1.34
C VAL A 32 5.90 -2.81 -0.60
N LEU A 33 5.98 -2.07 0.50
CA LEU A 33 4.79 -1.50 1.13
C LEU A 33 4.34 -0.28 0.35
N TYR A 34 3.02 -0.15 0.17
CA TYR A 34 2.46 0.95 -0.60
C TYR A 34 2.77 2.32 0.04
N ASP A 35 2.73 2.41 1.36
CA ASP A 35 3.01 3.64 2.09
C ASP A 35 4.47 4.08 1.90
N ASP A 36 5.43 3.14 2.01
CA ASP A 36 6.84 3.41 1.72
C ASP A 36 7.05 3.94 0.29
N LEU A 37 6.38 3.32 -0.70
CA LEU A 37 6.47 3.72 -2.10
C LEU A 37 5.90 5.13 -2.34
N VAL A 38 4.82 5.49 -1.65
CA VAL A 38 4.18 6.81 -1.81
C VAL A 38 4.98 7.89 -1.09
N GLU A 39 5.50 7.61 0.11
CA GLU A 39 6.27 8.56 0.91
C GLU A 39 7.68 8.75 0.35
N GLN A 40 8.33 7.66 -0.05
CA GLN A 40 9.74 7.61 -0.43
C GLN A 40 9.94 6.79 -1.73
N PRO A 41 9.40 7.26 -2.89
CA PRO A 41 9.41 6.48 -4.13
C PRO A 41 10.82 6.20 -4.67
N ILE A 42 11.73 7.18 -4.59
CA ILE A 42 13.11 7.02 -5.09
C ILE A 42 13.86 6.01 -4.22
N ASP A 43 13.82 6.16 -2.89
CA ASP A 43 14.51 5.25 -1.98
C ASP A 43 13.94 3.82 -2.07
N THR A 44 12.63 3.68 -2.25
CA THR A 44 11.99 2.38 -2.49
C THR A 44 12.53 1.71 -3.75
N VAL A 45 12.68 2.47 -4.85
CA VAL A 45 13.22 1.93 -6.12
C VAL A 45 14.72 1.62 -6.00
N HIS A 46 15.47 2.43 -5.25
CA HIS A 46 16.86 2.15 -4.93
C HIS A 46 17.02 0.81 -4.19
N HIS A 47 16.22 0.58 -3.15
CA HIS A 47 16.25 -0.69 -2.42
C HIS A 47 15.88 -1.91 -3.30
N ILE A 48 14.97 -1.75 -4.26
CA ILE A 48 14.67 -2.79 -5.26
C ILE A 48 15.92 -3.10 -6.09
N TYR A 49 16.60 -2.07 -6.60
CA TYR A 49 17.80 -2.24 -7.42
C TYR A 49 18.93 -2.92 -6.64
N ASP A 50 19.18 -2.46 -5.41
CA ASP A 50 20.17 -3.06 -4.51
C ASP A 50 19.86 -4.54 -4.23
N HIS A 51 18.60 -4.86 -3.94
CA HIS A 51 18.19 -6.23 -3.65
C HIS A 51 18.45 -7.19 -4.81
N PHE A 52 18.26 -6.74 -6.05
CA PHE A 52 18.47 -7.55 -7.25
C PHE A 52 19.86 -7.36 -7.90
N GLY A 53 20.74 -6.54 -7.31
CA GLY A 53 22.07 -6.25 -7.85
C GLY A 53 22.04 -5.55 -9.21
N LEU A 54 21.04 -4.70 -9.44
CA LEU A 54 20.89 -3.94 -10.68
C LEU A 54 21.69 -2.63 -10.61
N THR A 55 22.28 -2.22 -11.73
CA THR A 55 23.03 -0.98 -11.82
C THR A 55 22.11 0.24 -11.69
N TRP A 56 22.42 1.13 -10.74
CA TRP A 56 21.81 2.45 -10.63
C TRP A 56 22.56 3.48 -11.47
N SER A 57 21.85 4.39 -12.14
CA SER A 57 22.46 5.51 -12.87
C SER A 57 21.79 6.84 -12.54
N GLU A 58 22.58 7.90 -12.57
CA GLU A 58 22.10 9.27 -12.34
C GLU A 58 21.01 9.67 -13.36
N ASP A 59 21.19 9.31 -14.63
CA ASP A 59 20.22 9.58 -15.69
C ASP A 59 18.84 8.94 -15.41
N PHE A 60 18.84 7.72 -14.87
CA PHE A 60 17.61 7.02 -14.51
C PHE A 60 16.89 7.71 -13.36
N GLU A 61 17.62 8.11 -12.32
CA GLU A 61 17.07 8.86 -11.19
C GLU A 61 16.48 10.20 -11.63
N GLN A 62 17.19 10.97 -12.46
CA GLN A 62 16.69 12.24 -12.98
C GLN A 62 15.42 12.08 -13.83
N ALA A 63 15.33 11.00 -14.63
CA ALA A 63 14.12 10.68 -15.38
C ALA A 63 12.93 10.36 -14.45
N MET A 64 13.16 9.60 -13.37
CA MET A 64 12.12 9.31 -12.38
C MET A 64 11.67 10.56 -11.63
N LEU A 65 12.59 11.41 -11.18
CA LEU A 65 12.28 12.68 -10.52
C LEU A 65 11.44 13.59 -11.42
N THR A 66 11.81 13.67 -12.71
CA THR A 66 11.04 14.40 -13.73
C THR A 66 9.64 13.85 -13.86
N TRP A 67 9.50 12.52 -13.97
CA TRP A 67 8.20 11.88 -14.08
C TRP A 67 7.32 12.13 -12.85
N LEU A 68 7.88 12.01 -11.64
CA LEU A 68 7.16 12.26 -10.38
C LEU A 68 6.64 13.70 -10.29
N ARG A 69 7.47 14.67 -10.70
CA ARG A 69 7.09 16.09 -10.76
C ARG A 69 5.93 16.32 -11.74
N ASP A 70 5.98 15.69 -12.90
CA ASP A 70 5.02 15.93 -13.98
C ASP A 70 3.72 15.11 -13.82
N ASN A 71 3.76 14.05 -13.00
CA ASN A 71 2.66 13.13 -12.72
C ASN A 71 2.28 13.07 -11.23
N PRO A 72 1.88 14.19 -10.61
CA PRO A 72 1.42 14.16 -9.23
C PRO A 72 0.18 13.26 -9.12
N GLN A 73 0.19 12.37 -8.14
CA GLN A 73 -0.90 11.41 -7.92
C GLN A 73 -2.23 12.12 -7.59
N GLY A 74 -3.35 11.45 -7.91
CA GLY A 74 -4.69 11.82 -7.49
C GLY A 74 -5.29 13.06 -8.17
N LYS A 75 -5.21 13.09 -9.51
CA LYS A 75 -5.93 14.02 -10.39
C LYS A 75 -7.44 13.71 -10.50
N GLN A 76 -7.90 12.61 -9.92
CA GLN A 76 -9.29 12.16 -9.90
C GLN A 76 -9.82 12.25 -8.47
N GLY A 77 -11.06 12.72 -8.30
CA GLY A 77 -11.69 12.94 -6.98
C GLY A 77 -11.74 11.69 -6.10
N ARG A 78 -11.96 11.88 -4.80
CA ARG A 78 -12.13 10.76 -3.86
C ARG A 78 -13.56 10.21 -3.93
N ASN A 79 -13.66 8.89 -4.08
CA ASN A 79 -14.85 8.16 -3.69
C ASN A 79 -14.60 7.62 -2.28
N THR A 80 -15.36 8.09 -1.30
CA THR A 80 -15.30 7.58 0.07
C THR A 80 -16.25 6.40 0.17
N TYR A 81 -15.73 5.27 0.66
CA TYR A 81 -16.51 4.08 0.97
C TYR A 81 -16.14 3.59 2.37
N THR A 82 -17.09 3.00 3.09
CA THR A 82 -16.84 2.36 4.38
C THR A 82 -17.02 0.85 4.30
N LEU A 83 -16.44 0.10 5.25
CA LEU A 83 -16.62 -1.36 5.29
C LEU A 83 -18.09 -1.72 5.60
N GLU A 84 -18.74 -0.91 6.42
CA GLU A 84 -20.12 -1.09 6.86
C GLU A 84 -21.11 -1.00 5.69
N GLU A 85 -20.83 -0.18 4.67
CA GLU A 85 -21.61 -0.10 3.42
C GLU A 85 -21.68 -1.46 2.68
N PHE A 86 -20.71 -2.33 2.93
CA PHE A 86 -20.62 -3.66 2.36
C PHE A 86 -20.99 -4.78 3.36
N GLY A 87 -21.44 -4.41 4.55
CA GLY A 87 -21.77 -5.34 5.64
C GLY A 87 -20.54 -6.02 6.25
N LEU A 88 -19.39 -5.34 6.23
CA LEU A 88 -18.12 -5.83 6.78
C LEU A 88 -17.73 -4.98 8.00
N THR A 89 -16.99 -5.60 8.91
CA THR A 89 -16.37 -4.92 10.05
C THR A 89 -14.85 -4.92 9.95
N HIS A 90 -14.20 -3.98 10.64
CA HIS A 90 -12.75 -3.92 10.71
C HIS A 90 -12.16 -5.20 11.33
N ASP A 91 -12.73 -5.65 12.46
CA ASP A 91 -12.27 -6.83 13.19
C ASP A 91 -12.34 -8.11 12.33
N GLU A 92 -13.41 -8.27 11.54
CA GLU A 92 -13.51 -9.40 10.61
C GLU A 92 -12.40 -9.40 9.56
N ILE A 93 -12.02 -8.23 9.04
CA ILE A 93 -10.95 -8.10 8.03
C ILE A 93 -9.57 -8.32 8.66
N GLU A 94 -9.31 -7.74 9.84
CA GLU A 94 -8.06 -7.96 10.59
C GLU A 94 -7.88 -9.43 10.92
N GLN A 95 -8.91 -10.08 11.48
CA GLN A 95 -8.82 -11.50 11.81
C GLN A 95 -8.63 -12.37 10.57
N ARG A 96 -9.28 -12.03 9.44
CA ARG A 96 -9.19 -12.81 8.20
C ARG A 96 -7.80 -12.77 7.57
N TYR A 97 -7.09 -11.64 7.67
CA TYR A 97 -5.78 -11.43 7.04
C TYR A 97 -4.62 -11.33 8.03
N ASP A 98 -4.84 -11.69 9.31
CA ASP A 98 -3.84 -11.60 10.36
C ASP A 98 -2.52 -12.32 10.00
N ASP A 99 -2.60 -13.51 9.42
CA ASP A 99 -1.41 -14.26 8.96
C ASP A 99 -0.58 -13.51 7.92
N TYR A 100 -1.23 -12.76 7.03
CA TYR A 100 -0.56 -11.89 6.06
C TYR A 100 0.01 -10.65 6.76
N ASN A 101 -0.77 -10.00 7.63
CA ASN A 101 -0.35 -8.83 8.38
C ASN A 101 0.89 -9.13 9.23
N ARG A 102 0.91 -10.24 9.96
CA ARG A 102 2.09 -10.69 10.72
C ARG A 102 3.30 -10.96 9.85
N MET A 103 3.11 -11.50 8.64
CA MET A 103 4.21 -11.86 7.76
C MET A 103 4.83 -10.63 7.06
N PHE A 104 4.03 -9.63 6.71
CA PHE A 104 4.48 -8.52 5.84
C PHE A 104 4.36 -7.12 6.46
N LEU A 105 3.41 -6.91 7.38
CA LEU A 105 3.08 -5.61 7.98
C LEU A 105 3.51 -5.48 9.45
N SER A 106 4.04 -6.54 10.07
CA SER A 106 4.57 -6.47 11.43
C SER A 106 5.67 -5.39 11.50
N PRO A 107 5.78 -4.61 12.59
CA PRO A 107 6.70 -3.48 12.66
C PRO A 107 8.13 -3.93 12.34
N ARG A 108 8.58 -3.65 11.12
CA ARG A 108 10.00 -3.70 10.81
C ARG A 108 10.65 -2.62 11.67
N GLU A 109 11.74 -2.96 12.36
CA GLU A 109 12.47 -1.97 13.16
C GLU A 109 12.82 -0.76 12.28
N SER A 110 12.46 0.43 12.77
CA SER A 110 12.55 1.77 12.16
C SER A 110 11.67 1.98 10.90
N SER A 111 10.59 2.76 10.92
CA SER A 111 10.40 4.09 11.51
C SER A 111 8.94 4.34 11.92
N LYS A 112 8.76 4.89 13.12
CA LYS A 112 7.54 5.45 13.74
C LYS A 112 6.29 5.54 12.85
N ILE A 113 5.42 4.52 12.91
CA ILE A 113 3.98 4.68 12.67
C ILE A 113 3.30 4.68 14.05
N GLU A 114 3.45 5.78 14.79
CA GLU A 114 2.51 6.13 15.84
C GLU A 114 1.57 7.20 15.29
N ALA A 115 0.26 6.90 15.33
CA ALA A 115 -0.89 7.73 14.97
C ALA A 115 -1.56 7.53 13.60
N ALA A 116 -2.07 6.31 13.33
CA ALA A 116 -3.17 6.13 12.37
C ALA A 116 -4.27 5.15 12.83
N THR A 117 -4.26 4.66 14.08
CA THR A 117 -5.25 3.70 14.60
C THR A 117 -6.55 4.36 15.07
N THR A 118 -6.94 5.52 14.52
CA THR A 118 -8.27 6.07 14.79
C THR A 118 -8.78 6.81 13.57
N LYS A 119 -9.40 6.06 12.66
CA LYS A 119 -10.56 6.47 11.86
C LYS A 119 -11.06 5.24 11.11
N ASN A 120 -12.33 4.88 11.33
CA ASN A 120 -13.09 3.86 10.60
C ASN A 120 -13.36 4.31 9.14
N GLU A 121 -12.32 4.76 8.45
CA GLU A 121 -12.36 5.21 7.07
C GLU A 121 -11.13 4.59 6.39
N ILE A 122 -11.34 3.67 5.45
CA ILE A 122 -10.25 3.22 4.57
C ILE A 122 -10.03 4.36 3.57
N SER A 123 -9.32 5.39 4.02
CA SER A 123 -8.96 6.59 3.27
C SER A 123 -7.47 6.82 3.47
N ALA A 124 -6.68 6.60 2.41
CA ALA A 124 -5.27 7.00 2.42
C ALA A 124 -5.19 8.52 2.66
N PRO A 125 -4.45 9.04 3.65
CA PRO A 125 -4.47 10.46 3.99
C PRO A 125 -3.75 11.31 2.92
N ARG A 126 -4.30 12.48 2.56
CA ARG A 126 -3.52 13.57 1.94
C ARG A 126 -3.85 14.88 2.67
N LYS A 127 -2.83 15.59 3.17
CA LYS A 127 -2.95 16.94 3.73
C LYS A 127 -3.11 17.95 2.60
N ASN A 128 -4.26 18.63 2.53
CA ASN A 128 -4.41 20.06 2.20
C ASN A 128 -5.90 20.37 2.01
N ASP A 129 -6.57 20.72 3.11
CA ASP A 129 -7.85 21.42 3.06
C ASP A 129 -7.55 22.90 2.80
N VAL A 130 -7.66 23.31 1.55
CA VAL A 130 -7.94 24.72 1.23
C VAL A 130 -9.37 24.81 0.78
N VAL A 131 -10.20 25.21 1.73
CA VAL A 131 -11.56 25.68 1.59
C VAL A 131 -11.66 26.60 0.37
N ARG A 132 -12.51 26.25 -0.59
CA ARG A 132 -13.10 27.24 -1.50
C ARG A 132 -14.60 27.27 -1.27
N ASN A 133 -14.99 28.32 -0.54
CA ASN A 133 -16.35 28.80 -0.42
C ASN A 133 -17.00 28.90 -1.79
N SER A 134 -18.23 28.41 -1.88
CA SER A 134 -19.20 28.72 -2.92
C SER A 134 -19.42 30.24 -2.96
N SER A 135 -19.40 30.80 -4.16
CA SER A 135 -20.00 32.10 -4.45
C SER A 135 -21.18 31.84 -5.39
N GLU A 136 -22.38 31.96 -4.85
CA GLU A 136 -23.51 32.64 -5.50
C GLU A 136 -23.71 33.98 -4.79
#